data_AF-A0AAE4NUR3-F1
#
_entry.id   AF-A0AAE4NUR3-F1
#
_cell.length_a   1.000
_cell.length_b   1.000
_cell.length_c   1.000
_cell.angle_alpha   90.00
_cell.angle_beta   90.00
_cell.angle_gamma   90.00
#
_symmetry.space_group_name_H-M   'P 1'
#
loop_
_entity.id
_entity.type
_entity.pdbx_description
1 polymer ?
#
loop_
_entity_poly.entity_id
_entity_poly.type
_entity_poly.pdbx_seq_one_letter_code
_entity_poly.pdbx_strand_id
1 'polypeptide(L)'
;MEVGYTRHGEVEVEIEQSGERLIIEEKPKARKVLGVFSKSPEGWAEINLKVPNVAIVSAKNVNGEIIAKGVRFGEVTTVNGRVSLENCGAEKLSSVNGRIRAHLKVAGPLKASTVNGKVEITLDDLEGEVEVSTVNGGVTLRLTDFCDARIAAKAVNGGVHFAGIDPENPVIGTGNYEVRVSTVNGSVRVELV
;
A
#
# COMPACT_ATOMS: atom_id res chain seq x y z
N MET A 1 3.82 -6.45 22.16
CA MET A 1 3.29 -6.88 20.86
C MET A 1 2.26 -7.95 21.14
N GLU A 2 1.11 -7.91 20.47
CA GLU A 2 0.07 -8.95 20.59
C GLU A 2 -0.16 -9.56 19.23
N VAL A 3 -0.24 -10.89 19.17
CA VAL A 3 -0.50 -11.67 17.96
C VAL A 3 -1.70 -12.55 18.22
N GLY A 4 -2.74 -12.38 17.41
CA GLY A 4 -3.91 -13.26 17.37
C GLY A 4 -4.16 -13.72 15.94
N TYR A 5 -4.66 -14.93 15.77
CA TYR A 5 -5.06 -15.41 14.45
C TYR A 5 -6.23 -16.41 14.53
N THR A 6 -7.05 -16.40 13.49
CA THR A 6 -8.14 -17.36 13.28
C THR A 6 -7.88 -18.11 11.99
N ARG A 7 -7.97 -19.44 12.00
CA ARG A 7 -7.75 -20.27 10.82
C ARG A 7 -9.07 -20.72 10.24
N HIS A 8 -9.18 -20.67 8.92
CA HIS A 8 -10.32 -21.16 8.16
C HIS A 8 -9.81 -22.24 7.19
N GLY A 9 -10.20 -23.49 7.38
CA GLY A 9 -9.77 -24.59 6.52
C GLY A 9 -8.39 -25.18 6.86
N GLU A 10 -7.75 -25.82 5.89
CA GLU A 10 -6.50 -26.56 6.07
C GLU A 10 -5.26 -25.66 5.93
N VAL A 11 -5.04 -24.83 6.96
CA VAL A 11 -3.94 -23.87 7.02
C VAL A 11 -3.19 -23.94 8.35
N GLU A 12 -1.91 -23.62 8.32
CA GLU A 12 -1.04 -23.43 9.46
C GLU A 12 -0.54 -21.99 9.52
N VAL A 13 -0.41 -21.45 10.72
CA VAL A 13 0.18 -20.14 10.96
C VAL A 13 1.42 -20.38 11.79
N GLU A 14 2.58 -20.15 11.21
CA GLU A 14 3.86 -20.25 11.89
C GLU A 14 4.27 -18.88 12.40
N ILE A 15 4.73 -18.84 13.64
CA ILE A 15 5.21 -17.63 14.31
C ILE A 15 6.62 -17.92 14.79
N GLU A 16 7.60 -17.25 14.19
CA GLU A 16 9.00 -17.38 14.52
C GLU A 16 9.55 -16.07 15.05
N GLN A 17 10.26 -16.12 16.18
CA GLN A 17 10.93 -14.95 16.74
C GLN A 17 12.44 -15.19 16.80
N SER A 18 13.21 -14.27 16.22
CA SER A 18 14.67 -14.25 16.28
C SER A 18 15.14 -12.85 16.68
N GLY A 19 15.57 -12.71 17.94
CA GLY A 19 15.89 -11.41 18.53
C GLY A 19 14.69 -10.46 18.52
N GLU A 20 14.87 -9.31 17.88
CA GLU A 20 13.85 -8.26 17.71
C GLU A 20 12.95 -8.47 16.49
N ARG A 21 13.23 -9.49 15.67
CA ARG A 21 12.45 -9.81 14.48
C ARG A 21 11.41 -10.87 14.80
N LEU A 22 10.16 -10.57 14.45
CA LEU A 22 9.07 -11.53 14.39
C LEU A 22 8.70 -11.80 12.94
N ILE A 23 8.53 -13.07 12.59
CA ILE A 23 8.02 -13.52 11.31
C ILE A 23 6.73 -14.29 11.58
N ILE A 24 5.67 -13.95 10.84
CA ILE A 24 4.39 -14.65 10.87
C ILE A 24 4.07 -15.05 9.44
N GLU A 25 3.90 -16.35 9.20
CA GLU A 25 3.65 -16.90 7.88
C GLU A 25 2.43 -17.82 7.89
N GLU A 26 1.56 -17.62 6.91
CA GLU A 26 0.52 -18.58 6.56
C GLU A 26 1.13 -19.66 5.67
N LYS A 27 1.00 -20.93 6.06
CA LYS A 27 1.44 -22.09 5.27
C LYS A 27 0.28 -23.04 4.99
N PRO A 28 0.13 -23.51 3.73
CA PRO A 28 -0.83 -24.55 3.43
C PRO A 28 -0.44 -25.85 4.15
N LYS A 29 -1.42 -26.56 4.72
CA LYS A 29 -1.16 -27.90 5.27
C LYS A 29 -0.94 -28.88 4.13
N ALA A 30 0.30 -29.26 3.87
CA ALA A 30 0.58 -30.28 2.86
C ALA A 30 0.03 -31.65 3.30
N ARG A 31 -0.94 -32.20 2.57
CA ARG A 31 -1.34 -33.61 2.69
C ARG A 31 -0.63 -34.44 1.63
N LYS A 32 0.36 -35.26 2.04
CA LYS A 32 0.86 -36.37 1.21
C LYS A 32 -0.06 -37.57 1.42
N VAL A 33 -0.99 -37.79 0.49
CA VAL A 33 -1.70 -39.07 0.38
C VAL A 33 -1.08 -39.86 -0.77
N LEU A 34 -0.70 -41.10 -0.47
CA LEU A 34 -0.01 -42.04 -1.34
C LEU A 34 -0.64 -42.09 -2.75
N GLY A 35 0.07 -41.60 -3.77
CA GLY A 35 -0.20 -41.83 -5.19
C GLY A 35 -1.29 -41.00 -5.88
N VAL A 36 -2.03 -40.14 -5.16
CA VAL A 36 -3.07 -39.27 -5.76
C VAL A 36 -2.84 -37.84 -5.32
N PHE A 37 -2.68 -36.91 -6.27
CA PHE A 37 -2.66 -35.47 -5.98
C PHE A 37 -4.00 -35.10 -5.33
N SER A 38 -3.99 -34.89 -4.01
CA SER A 38 -5.16 -34.35 -3.32
C SER A 38 -5.40 -32.93 -3.82
N LYS A 39 -6.68 -32.57 -3.95
CA LYS A 39 -7.16 -31.20 -4.17
C LYS A 39 -6.35 -30.24 -3.29
N SER A 40 -5.89 -29.11 -3.85
CA SER A 40 -5.12 -28.10 -3.11
C SER A 40 -5.83 -27.79 -1.78
N PRO A 41 -5.13 -27.80 -0.64
CA PRO A 41 -5.75 -27.47 0.65
C PRO A 41 -6.42 -26.10 0.54
N GLU A 42 -7.73 -26.04 0.77
CA GLU A 42 -8.46 -24.78 0.86
C GLU A 42 -8.34 -24.29 2.30
N GLY A 43 -7.60 -23.21 2.51
CA GLY A 43 -7.53 -22.57 3.80
C GLY A 43 -6.84 -21.21 3.77
N TRP A 44 -7.19 -20.37 4.73
CA TRP A 44 -6.63 -19.03 4.93
C TRP A 44 -6.71 -18.65 6.43
N ALA A 45 -5.90 -17.70 6.86
CA ALA A 45 -5.87 -17.21 8.22
C ALA A 45 -6.17 -15.71 8.28
N GLU A 46 -7.04 -15.33 9.23
CA GLU A 46 -7.15 -13.95 9.67
C GLU A 46 -6.07 -13.69 10.70
N ILE A 47 -5.16 -12.74 10.44
CA ILE A 47 -4.05 -12.41 11.34
C ILE A 47 -4.26 -10.99 11.89
N ASN A 48 -4.39 -10.89 13.20
CA ASN A 48 -4.61 -9.65 13.93
C ASN A 48 -3.38 -9.33 14.79
N LEU A 49 -2.73 -8.19 14.53
CA LEU A 49 -1.47 -7.80 15.17
C LEU A 49 -1.59 -6.44 15.85
N LYS A 50 -1.10 -6.34 17.08
CA LYS A 50 -0.72 -5.05 17.70
C LYS A 50 0.78 -4.95 17.80
N VAL A 51 1.34 -4.04 17.02
CA VAL A 51 2.78 -3.78 16.97
C VAL A 51 3.15 -2.54 17.78
N PRO A 52 4.34 -2.48 18.40
CA PRO A 52 4.86 -1.24 18.98
C PRO A 52 5.03 -0.16 17.91
N ASN A 53 4.87 1.12 18.28
CA ASN A 53 4.99 2.25 17.34
C ASN A 53 6.39 2.38 16.68
N VAL A 54 7.41 1.78 17.29
CA VAL A 54 8.79 1.75 16.77
C VAL A 54 9.03 0.62 15.77
N ALA A 55 8.12 -0.35 15.68
CA ALA A 55 8.28 -1.48 14.80
C ALA A 55 8.00 -1.07 13.34
N ILE A 56 8.92 -1.44 12.45
CA ILE A 56 8.73 -1.31 11.00
C ILE A 56 8.17 -2.63 10.49
N VAL A 57 6.99 -2.57 9.88
CA VAL A 57 6.26 -3.74 9.39
C VAL A 57 6.52 -3.95 7.90
N SER A 58 6.76 -5.21 7.50
CA SER A 58 6.73 -5.65 6.12
C SER A 58 5.56 -6.62 5.96
N ALA A 59 4.54 -6.24 5.19
CA ALA A 59 3.34 -7.05 4.99
C ALA A 59 3.23 -7.53 3.53
N LYS A 60 3.04 -8.83 3.34
CA LYS A 60 2.90 -9.44 2.01
C LYS A 60 1.63 -10.28 1.99
N ASN A 61 0.83 -10.09 0.95
CA ASN A 61 -0.43 -10.79 0.78
C ASN A 61 -0.60 -11.28 -0.66
N VAL A 62 -1.28 -12.41 -0.85
CA VAL A 62 -1.67 -12.86 -2.19
C VAL A 62 -3.14 -12.59 -2.44
N ASN A 63 -4.03 -12.97 -1.51
CA ASN A 63 -5.46 -12.78 -1.62
C ASN A 63 -6.01 -12.24 -0.29
N GLY A 64 -7.00 -11.35 -0.33
CA GLY A 64 -7.60 -10.77 0.87
C GLY A 64 -7.19 -9.31 1.11
N GLU A 65 -7.20 -8.86 2.36
CA GLU A 65 -7.05 -7.44 2.68
C GLU A 65 -5.96 -7.20 3.74
N ILE A 66 -5.23 -6.09 3.57
CA ILE A 66 -4.33 -5.54 4.57
C ILE A 66 -4.98 -4.25 5.08
N ILE A 67 -5.39 -4.25 6.34
CA ILE A 67 -5.99 -3.11 7.01
C ILE A 67 -5.10 -2.73 8.18
N ALA A 68 -4.70 -1.47 8.27
CA ALA A 68 -3.85 -1.00 9.36
C ALA A 68 -4.14 0.45 9.74
N LYS A 69 -3.94 0.75 11.03
CA LYS A 69 -4.05 2.09 11.59
C LYS A 69 -2.84 2.40 12.45
N GLY A 70 -2.19 3.54 12.22
CA GLY A 70 -1.07 4.01 13.04
C GLY A 70 0.19 3.14 12.97
N VAL A 71 0.36 2.36 11.90
CA VAL A 71 1.51 1.46 11.71
C VAL A 71 2.54 2.12 10.79
N ARG A 72 3.83 1.85 11.04
CA ARG A 72 4.93 2.23 10.14
C ARG A 72 5.30 1.03 9.27
N PHE A 73 5.14 1.15 7.95
CA PHE A 73 5.50 0.12 6.99
C PHE A 73 6.78 0.48 6.25
N GLY A 74 7.71 -0.47 6.15
CA GLY A 74 8.76 -0.39 5.14
C GLY A 74 8.24 -0.85 3.78
N GLU A 75 7.45 -1.92 3.75
CA GLU A 75 6.88 -2.47 2.52
C GLU A 75 5.50 -3.08 2.75
N VAL A 76 4.57 -2.80 1.84
CA VAL A 76 3.32 -3.53 1.68
C VAL A 76 3.22 -4.02 0.24
N THR A 77 3.10 -5.33 0.05
CA THR A 77 2.95 -5.94 -1.28
C THR A 77 1.72 -6.84 -1.32
N THR A 78 0.89 -6.70 -2.34
CA THR A 78 -0.25 -7.59 -2.57
C THR A 78 -0.39 -8.03 -4.02
N VAL A 79 -0.96 -9.20 -4.28
CA VAL A 79 -1.27 -9.65 -5.65
C VAL A 79 -2.73 -9.36 -6.00
N ASN A 80 -3.69 -10.05 -5.39
CA ASN A 80 -5.13 -9.91 -5.64
C ASN A 80 -5.84 -9.42 -4.37
N GLY A 81 -5.32 -8.35 -3.76
CA GLY A 81 -5.77 -7.90 -2.46
C GLY A 81 -5.93 -6.40 -2.34
N ARG A 82 -6.63 -5.96 -1.31
CA ARG A 82 -6.84 -4.54 -1.01
C ARG A 82 -5.92 -4.10 0.12
N VAL A 83 -5.35 -2.90 -0.03
CA VAL A 83 -4.60 -2.24 1.03
C VAL A 83 -5.40 -1.02 1.49
N SER A 84 -5.68 -0.92 2.79
CA SER A 84 -6.35 0.20 3.44
C SER A 84 -5.56 0.65 4.66
N LEU A 85 -4.86 1.78 4.54
CA LEU A 85 -4.02 2.34 5.60
C LEU A 85 -4.62 3.65 6.11
N GLU A 86 -4.72 3.80 7.43
CA GLU A 86 -5.22 5.01 8.09
C GLU A 86 -4.17 5.57 9.05
N ASN A 87 -3.78 6.84 8.91
CA ASN A 87 -2.79 7.47 9.79
C ASN A 87 -1.46 6.69 9.90
N CYS A 88 -1.03 6.04 8.80
CA CYS A 88 0.17 5.20 8.77
C CYS A 88 1.40 5.95 8.23
N GLY A 89 2.58 5.33 8.36
CA GLY A 89 3.76 5.67 7.54
C GLY A 89 4.04 4.52 6.57
N ALA A 90 4.54 4.82 5.37
CA ALA A 90 4.89 3.80 4.38
C ALA A 90 6.02 4.29 3.47
N GLU A 91 6.98 3.42 3.16
CA GLU A 91 8.03 3.70 2.15
C GLU A 91 7.68 3.08 0.79
N LYS A 92 7.11 1.87 0.79
CA LYS A 92 6.74 1.16 -0.44
C LYS A 92 5.38 0.48 -0.35
N LEU A 93 4.50 0.77 -1.31
CA LEU A 93 3.19 0.14 -1.47
C LEU A 93 3.10 -0.43 -2.89
N SER A 94 2.82 -1.72 -3.04
CA SER A 94 2.70 -2.33 -4.37
C SER A 94 1.56 -3.34 -4.46
N SER A 95 0.90 -3.37 -5.63
CA SER A 95 -0.23 -4.26 -5.90
C SER A 95 -0.26 -4.73 -7.36
N VAL A 96 -0.60 -5.98 -7.65
CA VAL A 96 -0.79 -6.42 -9.05
C VAL A 96 -2.21 -6.19 -9.53
N ASN A 97 -3.21 -6.74 -8.84
CA ASN A 97 -4.63 -6.73 -9.18
C ASN A 97 -5.45 -6.30 -7.94
N GLY A 98 -5.26 -5.06 -7.51
CA GLY A 98 -5.76 -4.63 -6.21
C GLY A 98 -5.76 -3.13 -6.03
N ARG A 99 -6.60 -2.63 -5.12
CA ARG A 99 -6.69 -1.20 -4.79
C ARG A 99 -5.77 -0.88 -3.62
N ILE A 100 -5.05 0.23 -3.73
CA ILE A 100 -4.33 0.86 -2.63
C ILE A 100 -5.11 2.10 -2.21
N ARG A 101 -5.55 2.15 -0.94
CA ARG A 101 -6.06 3.34 -0.29
C ARG A 101 -5.19 3.61 0.94
N ALA A 102 -4.56 4.78 1.00
CA ALA A 102 -3.69 5.13 2.13
C ALA A 102 -3.91 6.58 2.56
N HIS A 103 -3.99 6.79 3.87
CA HIS A 103 -3.84 8.09 4.51
C HIS A 103 -2.57 8.07 5.34
N LEU A 104 -1.60 8.90 4.97
CA LEU A 104 -0.29 8.98 5.61
C LEU A 104 -0.10 10.38 6.20
N LYS A 105 0.25 10.43 7.49
CA LYS A 105 0.44 11.71 8.18
C LYS A 105 1.66 12.48 7.67
N VAL A 106 2.72 11.75 7.37
CA VAL A 106 3.96 12.29 6.82
C VAL A 106 4.49 11.26 5.84
N ALA A 107 4.81 11.70 4.64
CA ALA A 107 5.54 10.88 3.68
C ALA A 107 6.97 11.38 3.54
N GLY A 108 7.93 10.57 3.97
CA GLY A 108 9.32 10.69 3.50
C GLY A 108 9.41 10.19 2.05
N PRO A 109 10.44 9.40 1.68
CA PRO A 109 10.44 8.70 0.41
C PRO A 109 9.28 7.70 0.33
N LEU A 110 8.37 7.88 -0.64
CA LEU A 110 7.24 6.98 -0.87
C LEU A 110 7.20 6.53 -2.33
N LYS A 111 7.14 5.22 -2.54
CA LYS A 111 6.83 4.62 -3.83
C LYS A 111 5.57 3.77 -3.75
N ALA A 112 4.50 4.22 -4.40
CA ALA A 112 3.23 3.51 -4.49
C ALA A 112 2.92 3.13 -5.94
N SER A 113 2.72 1.84 -6.22
CA SER A 113 2.43 1.40 -7.58
C SER A 113 1.43 0.26 -7.68
N THR A 114 0.70 0.21 -8.79
CA THR A 114 -0.09 -0.97 -9.14
C THR A 114 -0.10 -1.27 -10.64
N VAL A 115 -0.38 -2.51 -11.02
CA VAL A 115 -0.57 -2.89 -12.43
C VAL A 115 -2.02 -2.70 -12.85
N ASN A 116 -2.95 -3.33 -12.14
CA ASN A 116 -4.38 -3.29 -12.40
C ASN A 116 -5.10 -2.87 -11.11
N GLY A 117 -5.35 -1.58 -10.97
CA GLY A 117 -5.87 -1.06 -9.71
C GLY A 117 -5.93 0.45 -9.64
N LYS A 118 -6.81 0.94 -8.77
CA LYS A 118 -6.84 2.34 -8.38
C LYS A 118 -5.87 2.57 -7.23
N VAL A 119 -5.21 3.72 -7.25
CA VAL A 119 -4.36 4.19 -6.15
C VAL A 119 -4.95 5.50 -5.62
N GLU A 120 -5.35 5.51 -4.36
CA GLU A 120 -5.95 6.65 -3.68
C GLU A 120 -5.13 6.96 -2.43
N ILE A 121 -4.33 8.02 -2.47
CA ILE A 121 -3.41 8.37 -1.38
C ILE A 121 -3.72 9.78 -0.91
N THR A 122 -3.76 9.97 0.42
CA THR A 122 -3.85 11.28 1.08
C THR A 122 -2.62 11.45 1.95
N LEU A 123 -1.90 12.56 1.74
CA LEU A 123 -0.70 12.92 2.49
C LEU A 123 -0.95 14.22 3.23
N ASP A 124 -0.75 14.21 4.55
CA ASP A 124 -0.91 15.41 5.37
C ASP A 124 0.37 16.27 5.41
N ASP A 125 1.54 15.70 5.09
CA ASP A 125 2.83 16.41 5.03
C ASP A 125 3.86 15.60 4.22
N LEU A 126 4.94 16.26 3.78
CA LEU A 126 6.06 15.69 3.02
C LEU A 126 7.41 15.97 3.70
N GLU A 127 8.24 14.94 3.76
CA GLU A 127 9.66 15.00 4.16
C GLU A 127 10.58 14.40 3.09
N GLY A 128 10.03 13.95 1.95
CA GLY A 128 10.79 13.33 0.87
C GLY A 128 10.02 13.21 -0.44
N GLU A 129 10.68 12.61 -1.44
CA GLU A 129 10.11 12.40 -2.77
C GLU A 129 8.97 11.38 -2.77
N VAL A 130 7.94 11.63 -3.57
CA VAL A 130 6.79 10.75 -3.72
C VAL A 130 6.62 10.33 -5.18
N GLU A 131 6.50 9.03 -5.42
CA GLU A 131 6.17 8.46 -6.73
C GLU A 131 4.91 7.60 -6.61
N VAL A 132 3.85 7.97 -7.32
CA VAL A 132 2.59 7.23 -7.37
C VAL A 132 2.27 6.86 -8.81
N SER A 133 2.10 5.57 -9.11
CA SER A 133 1.84 5.12 -10.47
C SER A 133 0.85 3.97 -10.59
N THR A 134 0.20 3.86 -11.74
CA THR A 134 -0.56 2.67 -12.14
C THR A 134 -0.45 2.40 -13.64
N VAL A 135 -0.58 1.15 -14.07
CA VAL A 135 -0.67 0.83 -15.51
C VAL A 135 -2.12 0.91 -15.98
N ASN A 136 -3.03 0.20 -15.34
CA ASN A 136 -4.45 0.16 -15.67
C ASN A 136 -5.27 0.57 -14.45
N GLY A 137 -5.63 1.85 -14.40
CA GLY A 137 -6.42 2.42 -13.32
C GLY A 137 -6.24 3.93 -13.17
N GLY A 138 -7.04 4.51 -12.28
CA GLY A 138 -6.91 5.91 -11.90
C GLY A 138 -5.99 6.09 -10.71
N VAL A 139 -5.27 7.20 -10.69
CA VAL A 139 -4.53 7.67 -9.52
C VAL A 139 -5.25 8.90 -8.97
N THR A 140 -5.50 8.91 -7.67
CA THR A 140 -5.95 10.10 -6.95
C THR A 140 -4.99 10.36 -5.82
N LEU A 141 -4.28 11.48 -5.91
CA LEU A 141 -3.41 11.97 -4.86
C LEU A 141 -4.06 13.20 -4.21
N ARG A 142 -4.14 13.19 -2.89
CA ARG A 142 -4.61 14.32 -2.08
C ARG A 142 -3.46 14.81 -1.23
N LEU A 143 -3.24 16.12 -1.25
CA LEU A 143 -2.18 16.81 -0.52
C LEU A 143 -2.85 17.90 0.30
N THR A 144 -2.42 18.12 1.53
CA THR A 144 -2.82 19.28 2.33
C THR A 144 -1.98 20.51 1.95
N ASP A 145 -2.31 21.66 2.53
CA ASP A 145 -1.54 22.90 2.43
C ASP A 145 -0.22 22.89 3.23
N PHE A 146 0.00 21.89 4.09
CA PHE A 146 1.27 21.67 4.78
C PHE A 146 2.36 21.06 3.88
N CYS A 147 1.98 20.37 2.80
CA CYS A 147 2.91 19.76 1.87
C CYS A 147 3.75 20.80 1.09
N ASP A 148 5.08 20.66 1.08
CA ASP A 148 5.97 21.47 0.25
C ASP A 148 6.35 20.73 -1.05
N ALA A 149 5.50 20.83 -2.08
CA ALA A 149 5.49 19.90 -3.22
C ALA A 149 5.64 20.59 -4.57
N ARG A 150 6.52 20.07 -5.43
CA ARG A 150 6.55 20.32 -6.88
C ARG A 150 6.00 19.10 -7.60
N ILE A 151 4.87 19.26 -8.28
CA ILE A 151 4.08 18.12 -8.76
C ILE A 151 4.25 17.92 -10.27
N ALA A 152 4.64 16.72 -10.66
CA ALA A 152 4.68 16.27 -12.05
C ALA A 152 3.64 15.17 -12.27
N ALA A 153 2.54 15.51 -12.95
CA ALA A 153 1.45 14.59 -13.22
C ALA A 153 1.36 14.21 -14.70
N LYS A 154 1.19 12.92 -15.01
CA LYS A 154 1.13 12.42 -16.40
C LYS A 154 0.10 11.31 -16.57
N ALA A 155 -0.73 11.40 -17.62
CA ALA A 155 -1.54 10.30 -18.11
C ALA A 155 -1.20 10.04 -19.57
N VAL A 156 -1.04 8.78 -19.98
CA VAL A 156 -0.80 8.43 -21.40
C VAL A 156 -2.13 8.33 -22.15
N ASN A 157 -3.01 7.44 -21.70
CA ASN A 157 -4.36 7.22 -22.24
C ASN A 157 -5.39 7.64 -21.19
N GLY A 158 -5.61 8.95 -21.09
CA GLY A 158 -6.58 9.59 -20.22
C GLY A 158 -6.25 11.05 -19.96
N GLY A 159 -6.73 11.60 -18.84
CA GLY A 159 -6.53 13.01 -18.49
C GLY A 159 -5.84 13.20 -17.14
N VAL A 160 -5.23 14.37 -16.99
CA VAL A 160 -4.74 14.87 -15.71
C VAL A 160 -5.70 15.97 -15.24
N HIS A 161 -6.13 15.90 -13.99
CA HIS A 161 -7.00 16.91 -13.40
C HIS A 161 -6.43 17.39 -12.06
N PHE A 162 -6.25 18.70 -11.95
CA PHE A 162 -5.91 19.37 -10.70
C PHE A 162 -7.15 20.03 -10.09
N ALA A 163 -7.30 19.94 -8.78
CA ALA A 163 -8.31 20.66 -8.01
C ALA A 163 -7.62 21.41 -6.85
N GLY A 164 -7.83 22.73 -6.76
CA GLY A 164 -7.17 23.57 -5.75
C GLY A 164 -5.67 23.81 -5.99
N ILE A 165 -5.14 23.40 -7.15
CA ILE A 165 -3.73 23.57 -7.56
C ILE A 165 -3.71 24.18 -8.96
N ASP A 166 -2.84 25.16 -9.19
CA ASP A 166 -2.64 25.77 -10.51
C ASP A 166 -2.04 24.74 -11.49
N PRO A 167 -2.73 24.37 -12.58
CA PRO A 167 -2.21 23.41 -13.55
C PRO A 167 -1.04 23.95 -14.39
N GLU A 168 -0.87 25.27 -14.54
CA GLU A 168 0.25 25.85 -15.28
C GLU A 168 1.55 25.87 -14.44
N ASN A 169 1.41 25.95 -13.12
CA ASN A 169 2.50 25.90 -12.17
C ASN A 169 2.11 25.08 -10.92
N PRO A 170 2.13 23.73 -11.00
CA PRO A 170 1.61 22.84 -9.96
C PRO A 170 2.60 22.70 -8.79
N VAL A 171 2.66 23.74 -7.96
CA VAL A 171 3.52 23.85 -6.77
C VAL A 171 2.67 24.19 -5.54
N ILE A 172 2.95 23.53 -4.42
CA ILE A 172 2.45 23.84 -3.08
C ILE A 172 3.65 24.26 -2.23
N GLY A 173 3.52 25.34 -1.47
CA GLY A 173 4.64 25.89 -0.70
C GLY A 173 5.77 26.41 -1.59
N THR A 174 7.01 25.99 -1.33
CA THR A 174 8.20 26.39 -2.11
C THR A 174 8.54 25.41 -3.24
N GLY A 175 7.93 24.22 -3.24
CA GLY A 175 8.22 23.11 -4.11
C GLY A 175 9.49 22.33 -3.76
N ASN A 176 9.82 22.19 -2.47
CA ASN A 176 11.04 21.51 -2.01
C ASN A 176 11.08 20.02 -2.35
N TYR A 177 9.95 19.32 -2.28
CA TYR A 177 9.88 17.88 -2.56
C TYR A 177 9.22 17.59 -3.91
N GLU A 178 9.81 16.68 -4.68
CA GLU A 178 9.23 16.26 -5.95
C GLU A 178 8.15 15.20 -5.76
N VAL A 179 7.00 15.42 -6.39
CA VAL A 179 5.85 14.50 -6.38
C VAL A 179 5.51 14.10 -7.80
N ARG A 180 5.78 12.85 -8.16
CA ARG A 180 5.47 12.29 -9.48
C ARG A 180 4.24 11.41 -9.42
N VAL A 181 3.25 11.71 -10.25
CA VAL A 181 1.98 10.97 -10.30
C VAL A 181 1.71 10.55 -11.73
N SER A 182 1.52 9.26 -11.99
CA SER A 182 1.34 8.81 -13.38
C SER A 182 0.38 7.63 -13.58
N THR A 183 -0.19 7.57 -14.78
CA THR A 183 -0.92 6.39 -15.25
C THR A 183 -0.70 6.15 -16.74
N VAL A 184 -0.75 4.88 -17.16
CA VAL A 184 -0.77 4.53 -18.59
C VAL A 184 -2.21 4.56 -19.11
N ASN A 185 -3.13 3.79 -18.53
CA ASN A 185 -4.53 3.71 -18.94
C ASN A 185 -5.45 4.10 -17.77
N GLY A 186 -5.91 5.35 -17.79
CA GLY A 186 -6.74 5.92 -16.74
C GLY A 186 -6.50 7.42 -16.56
N SER A 187 -7.09 8.00 -15.52
CA SER A 187 -6.93 9.42 -15.21
C SER A 187 -6.08 9.63 -13.96
N VAL A 188 -5.29 10.70 -13.96
CA VAL A 188 -4.62 11.21 -12.77
C VAL A 188 -5.44 12.36 -12.22
N ARG A 189 -5.72 12.34 -10.92
CA ARG A 189 -6.28 13.47 -10.20
C ARG A 189 -5.38 13.84 -9.04
N VAL A 190 -5.07 15.14 -8.93
CA VAL A 190 -4.36 15.70 -7.79
C VAL A 190 -5.23 16.77 -7.16
N GLU A 191 -5.55 16.63 -5.87
CA GLU A 191 -6.45 17.52 -5.15
C GLU A 191 -5.70 18.14 -3.95
N LEU A 192 -5.77 19.46 -3.79
CA LEU A 192 -5.47 20.12 -2.53
C LEU A 192 -6.70 19.98 -1.61
N VAL A 193 -6.52 19.48 -0.39
CA VAL A 193 -7.62 19.16 0.56
C VAL A 193 -7.40 19.73 1.96
#